data_AF-A0A6V7JBM0-F1
#
_entry.id   AF-A0A6V7JBM0-F1
#
_cell.length_a   1.000
_cell.length_b   1.000
_cell.length_c   1.000
_cell.angle_alpha   90.00
_cell.angle_beta   90.00
_cell.angle_gamma   90.00
#
_symmetry.space_group_name_H-M   'P 1'
#
loop_
_entity.id
_entity.type
_entity.pdbx_description
1 polymer ?
#
loop_
_entity_poly.entity_id
_entity_poly.type
_entity_poly.pdbx_seq_one_letter_code
_entity_poly.pdbx_strand_id
1 'polypeptide(L)' 'LKCPVCSKFILPDDIECHLVMCLTKPRLSYN' A
#
# COMPACT_ATOMS: atom_id res chain seq x y z
N LEU A 1 -11.07 3.50 3.81
CA LEU A 1 -9.86 3.79 4.60
C LEU A 1 -8.76 4.33 3.69
N LYS A 2 -7.96 5.32 4.11
CA LYS A 2 -6.86 5.86 3.29
C LYS A 2 -5.56 5.11 3.60
N CYS A 3 -4.91 4.54 2.60
CA CYS A 3 -3.63 3.86 2.78
C CYS A 3 -2.52 4.86 3.15
N PRO A 4 -1.75 4.64 4.23
CA PRO A 4 -0.66 5.55 4.62
C PRO A 4 0.55 5.47 3.70
N VAL A 5 0.69 4.41 2.89
CA VAL A 5 1.86 4.18 2.02
C VAL A 5 1.73 4.87 0.68
N CYS A 6 0.52 4.84 0.08
CA CYS A 6 0.28 5.37 -1.27
C CYS A 6 -0.87 6.38 -1.33
N SER A 7 -1.48 6.74 -0.20
CA SER A 7 -2.58 7.71 -0.09
C SER A 7 -3.87 7.36 -0.85
N LYS A 8 -4.01 6.15 -1.42
CA LYS A 8 -5.24 5.70 -2.07
C LYS A 8 -6.35 5.40 -1.07
N PHE A 9 -7.59 5.65 -1.46
CA PHE A 9 -8.77 5.20 -0.71
C PHE A 9 -9.08 3.74 -1.07
N ILE A 10 -9.20 2.91 -0.04
CA ILE A 10 -9.37 1.45 -0.12
C ILE A 10 -10.62 1.07 0.69
N LEU A 11 -11.34 0.05 0.23
CA LEU A 11 -12.45 -0.54 0.98
C LEU A 11 -11.94 -1.20 2.27
N PRO A 12 -12.76 -1.26 3.34
CA PRO A 12 -12.34 -1.89 4.60
C PRO A 12 -11.88 -3.34 4.42
N ASP A 13 -12.56 -4.13 3.60
CA ASP A 13 -12.24 -5.55 3.39
C ASP A 13 -10.93 -5.77 2.60
N ASP A 14 -10.52 -4.77 1.80
CA ASP A 14 -9.31 -4.83 0.96
C ASP A 14 -8.06 -4.22 1.63
N ILE A 15 -8.19 -3.61 2.82
CA ILE A 15 -7.10 -2.84 3.43
C ILE A 15 -5.89 -3.72 3.78
N GLU A 16 -6.10 -4.92 4.28
CA GLU A 16 -5.03 -5.83 4.70
C GLU A 16 -4.19 -6.28 3.50
N CYS A 17 -4.86 -6.78 2.46
CA CYS A 17 -4.23 -7.18 1.21
C CYS A 17 -3.47 -6.01 0.56
N HIS A 18 -4.09 -4.82 0.54
CA HIS A 18 -3.46 -3.61 0.02
C HIS A 18 -2.19 -3.22 0.78
N LEU A 19 -2.21 -3.27 2.12
CA LEU A 19 -1.05 -2.95 2.94
C LEU A 19 0.11 -3.90 2.66
N VAL A 20 -0.15 -5.22 2.58
CA VAL A 20 0.87 -6.21 2.21
C VAL A 20 1.50 -5.85 0.87
N MET A 21 0.68 -5.61 -0.17
CA MET A 21 1.20 -5.21 -1.48
C MET A 21 1.99 -3.89 -1.45
N CYS A 22 1.50 -2.89 -0.72
CA CYS A 22 2.14 -1.58 -0.66
C CYS A 22 3.48 -1.59 0.06
N LEU A 23 3.61 -2.41 1.11
CA LEU A 23 4.83 -2.52 1.92
C LEU A 23 5.86 -3.46 1.28
N THR A 24 5.41 -4.50 0.57
CA THR A 24 6.30 -5.47 -0.10
C THR A 24 6.76 -5.05 -1.49
N LYS A 25 6.13 -4.02 -2.07
CA LYS A 25 6.59 -3.45 -3.35
C LYS A 25 8.02 -2.93 -3.18
N PRO A 26 9.01 -3.53 -3.85
CA PRO A 26 10.38 -3.06 -3.76
C PRO A 26 10.42 -1.60 -4.25
N ARG A 27 10.82 -0.70 -3.35
CA ARG A 27 11.16 0.66 -3.72
C ARG A 27 12.46 0.53 -4.51
N LEU A 28 12.36 0.52 -5.85
CA LEU A 28 13.52 0.68 -6.72
C LEU A 28 14.14 2.04 -6.39
N SER A 29 15.08 2.04 -5.45
CA SER A 29 15.93 3.18 -5.17
C SER A 29 17.04 3.13 -6.21
N TYR A 30 16.85 3.87 -7.29
CA TYR A 30 17.98 4.20 -8.16
C TYR A 30 18.90 5.10 -7.32
N ASN A 31 20.09 4.57 -6.98
CA ASN A 31 21.14 5.33 -6.29
C ASN A 31 21.65 6.49 -7.14
#